data_AF-A0A2V5USB4-F1
#
_entry.id   AF-A0A2V5USB4-F1
#
_cell.length_a   1.000
_cell.length_b   1.000
_cell.length_c   1.000
_cell.angle_alpha   90.00
_cell.angle_beta   90.00
_cell.angle_gamma   90.00
#
_symmetry.space_group_name_H-M   'P 1'
#
loop_
_entity.id
_entity.type
_entity.pdbx_description
1 polymer ?
#
loop_
_entity_poly.entity_id
_entity_poly.type
_entity_poly.pdbx_seq_one_letter_code
_entity_poly.pdbx_strand_id
1 'polypeptide(L)'
;FTPIAHWLKKSFKIPFIALGHGVEVWQIQSIRVRRALRSADRLLAVSEFTRKRMANALSISSNAIEMLPNTFDMQKFELGPKPHFLLKRYGLRHDQPVILTVARLSSVEQYKGYDQVLRALPAVKRVLPDLIDRASCS
;
A
#
# COMPACT_ATOMS: atom_id res chain seq x y z
N PHE A 1 -3.46 5.53 -18.13
CA PHE A 1 -4.82 5.23 -18.63
C PHE A 1 -5.78 6.43 -18.66
N THR A 2 -5.64 7.42 -17.78
CA THR A 2 -6.54 8.58 -17.67
C THR A 2 -6.73 9.44 -18.94
N PRO A 3 -5.72 9.66 -19.81
CA PRO A 3 -5.91 10.48 -21.02
C PRO A 3 -6.86 9.85 -22.07
N ILE A 4 -6.86 8.52 -22.19
CA ILE A 4 -7.74 7.79 -23.11
C ILE A 4 -9.19 7.85 -22.60
N ALA A 5 -9.38 7.69 -21.28
CA ALA A 5 -10.69 7.84 -20.64
C ALA A 5 -11.29 9.25 -20.82
N HIS A 6 -10.46 10.30 -20.74
CA HIS A 6 -10.92 11.68 -20.99
C HIS A 6 -11.41 11.87 -22.43
N TRP A 7 -10.70 11.31 -23.41
CA TRP A 7 -11.10 11.39 -24.82
C TRP A 7 -12.40 10.61 -25.11
N LEU A 8 -12.55 9.43 -24.51
CA LEU A 8 -13.80 8.65 -24.57
C LEU A 8 -14.97 9.37 -23.90
N LYS A 9 -14.78 10.02 -22.74
CA LYS A 9 -15.83 10.84 -22.12
C LYS A 9 -16.23 12.02 -22.99
N LYS A 10 -15.25 12.72 -23.58
CA LYS A 10 -15.52 13.88 -24.44
C LYS A 10 -16.28 13.48 -25.72
N SER A 11 -16.04 12.28 -26.24
CA SER A 11 -16.61 11.81 -27.51
C SER A 11 -17.89 10.98 -27.34
N PHE A 12 -18.03 10.23 -26.24
CA PHE A 12 -19.13 9.28 -26.01
C PHE A 12 -19.96 9.56 -24.74
N LYS A 13 -19.64 10.62 -23.97
CA LYS A 13 -20.33 10.98 -22.71
C LYS A 13 -20.37 9.87 -21.64
N ILE A 14 -19.48 8.89 -21.71
CA ILE A 14 -19.42 7.79 -20.74
C ILE A 14 -18.78 8.30 -19.44
N PRO A 15 -19.44 8.14 -18.27
CA PRO A 15 -18.87 8.54 -16.99
C PRO A 15 -17.71 7.63 -16.60
N PHE A 16 -16.71 8.17 -15.90
CA PHE A 16 -15.61 7.38 -15.36
C PHE A 16 -15.20 7.80 -13.96
N ILE A 17 -14.71 6.82 -13.22
CA ILE A 17 -14.16 6.96 -11.87
C ILE A 17 -12.64 6.81 -11.97
N ALA A 18 -11.90 7.70 -11.33
CA ALA A 18 -10.45 7.54 -11.20
C ALA A 18 -10.08 7.15 -9.76
N LEU A 19 -9.43 6.01 -9.62
CA LEU A 19 -8.98 5.46 -8.35
C LEU A 19 -7.46 5.69 -8.22
N GLY A 20 -7.06 6.43 -7.20
CA GLY A 20 -5.65 6.68 -6.90
C GLY A 20 -5.04 5.51 -6.14
N HIS A 21 -4.30 4.65 -6.83
CA HIS A 21 -3.55 3.57 -6.20
C HIS A 21 -2.10 3.98 -5.93
N GLY A 22 -1.75 4.16 -4.65
CA GLY A 22 -0.36 4.20 -4.17
C GLY A 22 0.60 5.04 -5.04
N VAL A 23 1.69 4.42 -5.50
CA VAL A 23 2.86 5.02 -6.19
C VAL A 23 2.47 5.90 -7.38
N GLU A 24 1.35 5.62 -8.03
CA GLU A 24 0.82 6.36 -9.18
C GLU A 24 0.39 7.80 -8.82
N VAL A 25 0.03 8.04 -7.54
CA VAL A 25 -0.32 9.36 -7.02
C VAL A 25 0.92 10.22 -6.72
N TRP A 26 2.09 9.60 -6.55
CA TRP A 26 3.33 10.32 -6.20
C TRP A 26 3.91 11.10 -7.38
N GLN A 27 3.50 10.78 -8.61
CA GLN A 27 4.04 11.35 -9.85
C GLN A 27 2.99 12.08 -10.71
N ILE A 28 1.93 12.65 -10.11
CA ILE A 28 0.98 13.50 -10.85
C ILE A 28 1.63 14.87 -11.15
N GLN A 29 2.66 14.88 -11.99
CA GLN A 29 3.35 16.09 -12.45
C GLN A 29 2.79 16.57 -13.80
N SER A 30 2.34 15.64 -14.65
CA SER A 30 1.81 15.93 -15.98
C SER A 30 0.51 16.74 -15.91
N ILE A 31 0.51 17.91 -16.56
CA ILE A 31 -0.69 18.76 -16.70
C ILE A 31 -1.85 18.02 -17.38
N ARG A 32 -1.55 17.10 -18.31
CA ARG A 32 -2.55 16.30 -19.02
C ARG A 32 -3.24 15.32 -18.08
N VAL A 33 -2.47 14.67 -17.20
CA VAL A 33 -3.01 13.74 -16.19
C VAL A 33 -3.87 14.49 -15.19
N ARG A 34 -3.43 15.68 -14.72
CA ARG A 34 -4.24 16.52 -13.83
C ARG A 34 -5.58 16.93 -14.44
N ARG A 35 -5.56 17.36 -15.71
CA ARG A 35 -6.79 17.75 -16.43
C ARG A 35 -7.73 16.56 -16.62
N ALA A 36 -7.19 15.39 -16.94
CA ALA A 36 -7.99 14.18 -17.08
C ALA A 36 -8.61 13.77 -15.73
N LEU A 37 -7.84 13.78 -14.64
CA LEU A 37 -8.35 13.47 -13.30
C LEU A 37 -9.43 14.47 -12.83
N ARG A 38 -9.24 15.77 -13.05
CA ARG A 38 -10.26 16.79 -12.75
C ARG A 38 -11.56 16.61 -13.54
N SER A 39 -11.51 15.90 -14.67
CA SER A 39 -12.70 15.61 -15.47
C SER A 39 -13.43 14.32 -15.09
N ALA A 40 -12.90 13.55 -14.13
CA ALA A 40 -13.53 12.34 -13.62
C ALA A 40 -14.85 12.69 -12.93
N ASP A 41 -15.83 11.80 -13.02
CA ASP A 41 -17.12 11.97 -12.34
C ASP A 41 -16.99 11.72 -10.84
N ARG A 42 -16.05 10.85 -10.46
CA ARG A 42 -15.66 10.56 -9.08
C ARG A 42 -14.16 10.34 -8.98
N LEU A 43 -13.59 10.79 -7.87
CA LEU A 43 -12.22 10.54 -7.47
C LEU A 43 -12.24 9.69 -6.21
N LEU A 44 -11.54 8.56 -6.24
CA LEU A 44 -11.43 7.64 -5.11
C LEU A 44 -9.97 7.57 -4.64
N ALA A 45 -9.77 7.55 -3.32
CA ALA A 45 -8.47 7.37 -2.69
C ALA A 45 -8.49 6.16 -1.74
N VAL A 46 -7.43 5.35 -1.78
CA VAL A 46 -7.32 4.15 -0.93
C VAL A 46 -6.92 4.44 0.52
N SER A 47 -6.55 5.69 0.83
CA SER A 47 -6.20 6.13 2.17
C SER A 47 -6.32 7.64 2.30
N GLU A 48 -6.39 8.13 3.54
CA GLU A 48 -6.35 9.57 3.84
C GLU A 48 -5.07 10.24 3.33
N PHE A 49 -3.93 9.54 3.42
CA PHE A 49 -2.66 10.02 2.89
C PHE A 49 -2.72 10.23 1.38
N THR A 50 -3.25 9.24 0.65
CA THR A 50 -3.45 9.32 -0.80
C THR A 50 -4.43 10.45 -1.14
N ARG A 51 -5.52 10.61 -0.37
CA ARG A 51 -6.52 11.67 -0.55
C ARG A 51 -5.89 13.05 -0.49
N LYS A 52 -5.10 13.34 0.56
CA LYS A 52 -4.40 14.62 0.73
C LYS A 52 -3.40 14.87 -0.41
N ARG A 53 -2.63 13.85 -0.79
CA ARG A 53 -1.68 13.94 -1.92
C ARG A 53 -2.38 14.27 -3.24
N MET A 54 -3.49 13.59 -3.55
CA MET A 54 -4.27 13.85 -4.76
C MET A 54 -4.89 15.25 -4.74
N ALA A 55 -5.48 15.66 -3.61
CA ALA A 55 -6.08 16.99 -3.45
C ALA A 55 -5.04 18.10 -3.72
N ASN A 56 -3.85 17.97 -3.16
CA ASN A 56 -2.74 18.90 -3.37
C ASN A 56 -2.29 18.93 -4.83
N ALA A 57 -2.06 17.75 -5.44
CA ALA A 57 -1.61 17.65 -6.82
C ALA A 57 -2.63 18.20 -7.83
N LEU A 58 -3.91 18.03 -7.54
CA LEU A 58 -5.02 18.51 -8.35
C LEU A 58 -5.48 19.92 -7.97
N SER A 59 -4.96 20.52 -6.90
CA SER A 59 -5.42 21.81 -6.36
C SER A 59 -6.94 21.87 -6.17
N ILE A 60 -7.50 20.82 -5.57
CA ILE A 60 -8.94 20.71 -5.24
C ILE A 60 -9.12 20.42 -3.75
N SER A 61 -10.33 20.60 -3.23
CA SER A 61 -10.67 20.18 -1.87
C SER A 61 -10.58 18.65 -1.74
N SER A 62 -10.05 18.16 -0.61
CA SER A 62 -10.05 16.73 -0.28
C SER A 62 -11.46 16.16 -0.12
N ASN A 63 -12.48 17.00 0.08
CA ASN A 63 -13.89 16.59 0.12
C ASN A 63 -14.43 16.22 -1.27
N ALA A 64 -13.75 16.61 -2.35
CA ALA A 64 -14.08 16.19 -3.71
C ALA A 64 -13.51 14.79 -4.05
N ILE A 65 -12.91 14.11 -3.07
CA ILE A 65 -12.28 12.80 -3.23
C ILE A 65 -12.83 11.88 -2.14
N GLU A 66 -13.51 10.81 -2.55
CA GLU A 66 -14.09 9.82 -1.64
C GLU A 66 -13.03 8.79 -1.24
N MET A 67 -13.17 8.19 -0.06
CA MET A 67 -12.26 7.14 0.41
C MET A 67 -12.84 5.76 0.15
N LEU A 68 -12.03 4.89 -0.44
CA LEU A 68 -12.30 3.47 -0.59
C LEU A 68 -11.09 2.69 -0.07
N PRO A 69 -10.98 2.45 1.24
CA PRO A 69 -9.84 1.75 1.82
C PRO A 69 -9.76 0.32 1.31
N ASN A 70 -8.55 -0.15 1.06
CA ASN A 70 -8.34 -1.56 0.75
C ASN A 70 -8.76 -2.41 1.96
N THR A 71 -9.61 -3.40 1.72
CA THR A 71 -10.04 -4.37 2.72
C THR A 71 -9.26 -5.67 2.58
N PHE A 72 -9.29 -6.48 3.62
CA PHE A 72 -8.78 -7.85 3.60
C PHE A 72 -9.89 -8.80 4.05
N ASP A 73 -9.72 -10.07 3.72
CA ASP A 73 -10.68 -11.11 4.10
C ASP A 73 -10.49 -11.49 5.57
N MET A 74 -11.41 -11.03 6.43
CA MET A 74 -11.30 -11.29 7.88
C MET A 74 -11.40 -12.78 8.23
N GLN A 75 -12.03 -13.60 7.39
CA GLN A 75 -12.10 -15.07 7.62
C GLN A 75 -10.77 -15.76 7.31
N LYS A 76 -9.92 -15.14 6.48
CA LYS A 76 -8.58 -15.67 6.18
C LYS A 76 -7.49 -15.16 7.14
N PHE A 77 -7.74 -14.03 7.81
CA PHE A 77 -6.79 -13.37 8.69
C PHE A 77 -7.35 -13.27 10.12
N GLU A 78 -7.51 -14.45 10.74
CA GLU A 78 -7.98 -14.56 12.11
C GLU A 78 -6.81 -14.61 13.11
N LEU A 79 -7.04 -14.07 14.30
CA LEU A 79 -6.11 -14.23 15.42
C LEU A 79 -6.21 -15.67 15.93
N GLY A 80 -5.08 -16.36 15.98
CA GLY A 80 -5.01 -17.74 16.45
C GLY A 80 -3.66 -18.09 17.04
N PRO A 81 -3.54 -19.26 17.68
CA PRO A 81 -2.26 -19.76 18.16
C PRO A 81 -1.28 -19.96 17.00
N LYS A 82 0.02 -19.94 17.27
CA LYS A 82 1.04 -20.20 16.26
C LYS A 82 0.79 -21.59 15.64
N PRO A 83 0.50 -21.68 14.33
CA PRO A 83 0.10 -22.96 13.75
C PRO A 83 1.29 -23.93 13.70
N HIS A 84 1.07 -25.15 14.22
CA HIS A 84 2.12 -26.15 14.38
C HIS A 84 2.84 -26.50 13.07
N PHE A 85 2.11 -26.50 11.95
CA PHE A 85 2.70 -26.80 10.65
C PHE A 85 3.71 -25.72 10.18
N LEU A 86 3.49 -24.43 10.51
CA LEU A 86 4.46 -23.37 10.20
C LEU A 86 5.66 -23.42 11.16
N LEU A 87 5.43 -23.71 12.43
CA LEU A 87 6.50 -23.91 13.41
C LEU A 87 7.44 -25.03 12.94
N LYS A 88 6.89 -26.18 12.56
CA LYS A 88 7.65 -27.31 12.02
C LYS A 88 8.35 -26.96 10.72
N ARG A 89 7.66 -26.33 9.76
CA ARG A 89 8.21 -25.96 8.45
C ARG A 89 9.41 -25.03 8.57
N TYR A 90 9.39 -24.11 9.53
CA TYR A 90 10.43 -23.09 9.69
C TYR A 90 11.39 -23.36 10.86
N GLY A 91 11.28 -24.51 11.53
CA GLY A 91 12.14 -24.87 12.66
C GLY A 91 12.02 -23.93 13.86
N LEU A 92 10.80 -23.44 14.13
CA LEU A 92 10.51 -22.43 15.14
C LEU A 92 9.93 -23.09 16.39
N ARG A 93 10.34 -22.63 17.58
CA ARG A 93 9.72 -23.01 18.85
C ARG A 93 8.41 -22.27 19.06
N HIS A 94 7.54 -22.83 19.90
CA HIS A 94 6.25 -22.24 20.20
C HIS A 94 6.37 -20.91 20.98
N ASP A 95 7.31 -20.84 21.92
CA ASP A 95 7.56 -19.71 22.81
C ASP A 95 8.47 -18.62 22.23
N GLN A 96 9.19 -18.90 21.14
CA GLN A 96 10.17 -17.95 20.63
C GLN A 96 9.51 -16.70 19.98
N PRO A 97 10.06 -15.50 20.18
CA PRO A 97 9.67 -14.32 19.44
C PRO A 97 10.02 -14.45 17.95
N VAL A 98 9.10 -14.00 17.08
CA VAL A 98 9.30 -14.02 15.62
C VAL A 98 8.91 -12.67 15.05
N ILE A 99 9.82 -12.07 14.29
CA ILE A 99 9.50 -10.92 13.43
C ILE A 99 9.35 -11.45 12.00
N LEU A 100 8.19 -11.16 11.40
CA LEU A 100 7.89 -11.45 10.01
C LEU A 100 7.70 -10.15 9.25
N THR A 101 8.55 -9.90 8.26
CA THR A 101 8.37 -8.78 7.32
C THR A 101 7.90 -9.32 5.98
N VAL A 102 6.70 -8.91 5.56
CA VAL A 102 6.12 -9.27 4.25
C VAL A 102 6.10 -8.03 3.37
N ALA A 103 7.05 -7.94 2.44
CA ALA A 103 7.14 -6.87 1.48
C ALA A 103 7.87 -7.36 0.21
N ARG A 104 7.60 -6.71 -0.92
CA ARG A 104 8.42 -6.88 -2.13
C ARG A 104 9.81 -6.32 -1.86
N LEU A 105 10.85 -7.11 -2.12
CA LEU A 105 12.22 -6.61 -2.20
C LEU A 105 12.40 -5.94 -3.55
N SER A 106 12.35 -4.61 -3.57
CA SER A 106 12.58 -3.82 -4.77
C SER A 106 13.51 -2.66 -4.43
N SER A 107 14.58 -2.51 -5.21
CA SER A 107 15.51 -1.37 -5.13
C SER A 107 14.81 -0.04 -5.42
N VAL A 108 13.68 -0.08 -6.12
CA VAL A 108 12.87 1.10 -6.46
C VAL A 108 11.78 1.37 -5.38
N GLU A 109 11.44 0.37 -4.56
CA GLU A 109 10.44 0.49 -3.48
C GLU A 109 11.05 0.35 -2.07
N GLN A 110 12.31 0.77 -1.88
CA GLN A 110 13.03 0.72 -0.59
C GLN A 110 12.30 1.44 0.56
N TYR A 111 11.36 2.33 0.24
CA TYR A 111 10.52 3.01 1.22
C TYR A 111 9.62 2.05 2.04
N LYS A 112 9.47 0.78 1.63
CA LYS A 112 8.68 -0.23 2.37
C LYS A 112 9.32 -0.70 3.68
N GLY A 113 10.45 -0.12 4.08
CA GLY A 113 10.92 -0.15 5.46
C GLY A 113 11.71 -1.39 5.87
N TYR A 114 12.00 -2.30 4.94
CA TYR A 114 12.82 -3.48 5.22
C TYR A 114 14.20 -3.12 5.77
N ASP A 115 14.83 -2.09 5.21
CA ASP A 115 16.13 -1.59 5.68
C ASP A 115 16.06 -1.06 7.13
N GLN A 116 14.91 -0.51 7.54
CA GLN A 116 14.74 -0.03 8.91
C GLN A 116 14.64 -1.18 9.90
N VAL A 117 13.93 -2.26 9.53
CA VAL A 117 13.86 -3.49 10.35
C VAL A 117 15.27 -4.04 10.53
N LEU A 118 16.04 -4.18 9.44
CA LEU A 118 17.42 -4.69 9.50
C LEU A 118 18.33 -3.84 10.40
N ARG A 119 18.21 -2.50 10.34
CA ARG A 119 18.98 -1.59 11.20
C ARG A 119 18.58 -1.68 12.68
N ALA A 120 17.31 -1.97 12.97
CA ALA A 120 16.80 -2.07 14.33
C ALA A 120 17.10 -3.43 14.98
N LEU A 121 17.22 -4.50 14.19
CA LEU A 121 17.40 -5.87 14.68
C LEU A 121 18.53 -6.05 15.70
N PRO A 122 19.73 -5.46 15.54
CA PRO A 122 20.79 -5.58 16.54
C PRO A 122 20.38 -5.03 17.92
N ALA A 123 19.65 -3.90 17.94
CA ALA A 123 19.16 -3.32 19.20
C ALA A 123 18.07 -4.20 19.83
N VAL A 124 17.16 -4.74 19.02
CA VAL A 124 16.09 -5.63 19.50
C VAL A 124 16.68 -6.94 20.04
N LYS A 125 17.67 -7.53 19.36
CA LYS A 125 18.33 -8.77 19.82
C LYS A 125 19.06 -8.64 21.15
N ARG A 126 19.50 -7.43 21.54
CA ARG A 126 20.08 -7.22 22.88
C ARG A 126 19.05 -7.40 24.00
N VAL A 127 17.78 -7.11 23.72
CA VAL A 127 16.66 -7.24 24.68
C VAL A 127 15.98 -8.60 24.56
N LEU A 128 15.93 -9.16 23.34
CA LEU A 128 15.32 -10.45 23.03
C LEU A 128 16.33 -11.33 22.28
N PRO A 129 17.22 -12.04 22.98
CA PRO A 129 18.29 -12.84 22.36
C PRO A 129 17.76 -13.95 21.45
N ASP A 130 16.60 -14.50 21.80
CA ASP A 130 15.94 -15.62 21.11
C ASP A 130 15.12 -15.20 19.88
N LEU A 131 15.13 -13.92 19.53
CA LEU A 131 14.38 -13.40 18.40
C LEU A 131 14.94 -13.90 17.06
N ILE A 132 14.07 -14.50 16.25
CA ILE A 132 14.34 -14.85 14.85
C ILE A 132 13.64 -13.85 13.92
N ASP A 133 14.40 -13.28 12.99
CA ASP A 133 13.88 -12.48 11.88
C ASP A 133 13.75 -13.34 10.62
N ARG A 134 12.58 -13.30 9.98
CA ARG A 134 12.30 -13.97 8.72
C ARG A 134 11.69 -12.96 7.75
N ALA A 135 12.39 -12.69 6.66
CA ALA A 135 11.83 -11.97 5.51
C ALA A 135 11.17 -12.98 4.57
N SER A 136 9.90 -12.76 4.22
CA SER A 136 9.23 -13.52 3.15
C SER A 136 9.12 -12.64 1.92
N CYS A 137 9.81 -13.01 0.86
CA CYS A 137 9.76 -12.33 -0.43
C CYS A 137 8.76 -13.03 -1.35
N SER A 138 7.91 -12.23 -1.99
CA SER A 138 6.92 -12.65 -3.00
C SER A 138 7.14 -11.87 -4.28
#